data_AF-A0A7W1FA98-F1
#
_entry.id   AF-A0A7W1FA98-F1
#
_cell.length_a   1.000
_cell.length_b   1.000
_cell.length_c   1.000
_cell.angle_alpha   90.00
_cell.angle_beta   90.00
_cell.angle_gamma   90.00
#
_symmetry.space_group_name_H-M   'P 1'
#
loop_
_entity.id
_entity.type
_entity.pdbx_description
1 polymer ?
#
loop_
_entity_poly.entity_id
_entity_poly.type
_entity_poly.pdbx_seq_one_letter_code
_entity_poly.pdbx_strand_id
1 'polypeptide(L)'
;MADDRSYVDDNTRERERLRGLVERLDEDTLRAPVNDHWTVAGVLGHIAFWDARILALAEKLEAGVPFSPSDAEPEDVDWINDASRPLIHAIPPLEGARLALAIAEETDALVATLPADRMWPQDPDSPIFAVRASHRGEHLDDIEAALRTLNA
;
A
#
# COMPACT_ATOMS: atom_id res chain seq x y z
N MET A 1 -12.11 16.54 -20.56
CA MET A 1 -12.47 16.52 -19.13
C MET A 1 -11.22 16.91 -18.37
N ALA A 2 -11.34 17.64 -17.26
CA ALA A 2 -10.16 18.02 -16.49
C ALA A 2 -9.47 16.74 -15.98
N ASP A 3 -8.13 16.75 -16.03
CA ASP A 3 -7.26 15.72 -15.48
C ASP A 3 -7.40 15.77 -13.94
N ASP A 4 -8.38 15.05 -13.39
CA ASP A 4 -8.67 15.02 -11.96
C ASP A 4 -7.57 14.23 -11.23
N ARG A 5 -6.64 14.98 -10.63
CA ARG A 5 -5.49 14.46 -9.90
C ARG A 5 -5.61 14.60 -8.39
N SER A 6 -6.83 14.70 -7.84
CA SER A 6 -7.03 14.80 -6.38
C SER A 6 -6.39 13.63 -5.62
N TYR A 7 -6.27 12.46 -6.28
CA TYR A 7 -5.60 11.27 -5.74
C TYR A 7 -4.15 11.54 -5.31
N VAL A 8 -3.45 12.50 -5.92
CA VAL A 8 -2.06 12.83 -5.53
C VAL A 8 -2.01 13.42 -4.13
N ASP A 9 -2.93 14.35 -3.82
CA ASP A 9 -3.02 14.97 -2.49
C ASP A 9 -3.53 13.96 -1.45
N ASP A 10 -4.49 13.11 -1.83
CA ASP A 10 -4.99 12.04 -0.95
C ASP A 10 -3.90 11.02 -0.62
N ASN A 11 -3.15 10.55 -1.62
CA ASN A 11 -2.05 9.59 -1.43
C ASN A 11 -0.97 10.21 -0.54
N THR A 12 -0.63 11.48 -0.78
CA THR A 12 0.34 12.22 0.03
C THR A 12 -0.07 12.28 1.49
N ARG A 13 -1.34 12.58 1.79
CA ARG A 13 -1.85 12.63 3.16
C ARG A 13 -1.63 11.30 3.90
N GLU A 14 -2.06 10.19 3.30
CA GLU A 14 -1.92 8.89 3.96
C GLU A 14 -0.45 8.40 3.99
N ARG A 15 0.38 8.78 3.01
CA ARG A 15 1.83 8.50 3.04
C ARG A 15 2.53 9.25 4.17
N GLU A 16 2.18 10.50 4.44
CA GLU A 16 2.74 11.25 5.57
C GLU A 16 2.23 10.72 6.92
N ARG A 17 1.00 10.20 6.96
CA ARG A 17 0.47 9.49 8.13
C ARG A 17 1.22 8.18 8.39
N LEU A 18 1.48 7.40 7.34
CA LEU A 18 2.36 6.22 7.36
C LEU A 18 3.76 6.59 7.87
N ARG A 19 4.38 7.65 7.32
CA ARG A 19 5.69 8.15 7.79
C ARG A 19 5.67 8.42 9.28
N GLY A 20 4.68 9.15 9.78
CA GLY A 20 4.57 9.50 11.19
C GLY A 20 4.44 8.29 12.12
N LEU A 21 3.90 7.16 11.65
CA LEU A 21 3.91 5.90 12.38
C LEU A 21 5.30 5.25 12.33
N VAL A 22 5.86 5.07 11.14
CA VAL A 22 7.17 4.42 10.94
C VAL A 22 8.29 5.12 11.73
N GLU A 23 8.24 6.46 11.85
CA GLU A 23 9.25 7.24 12.58
C GLU A 23 9.11 7.17 14.10
N ARG A 24 7.93 6.82 14.63
CA ARG A 24 7.63 6.87 16.07
C ARG A 24 7.57 5.51 16.75
N LEU A 25 7.16 4.46 16.03
CA LEU A 25 6.95 3.15 16.62
C LEU A 25 8.28 2.42 16.85
N ASP A 26 8.40 1.81 18.03
CA ASP A 26 9.53 0.94 18.37
C ASP A 26 9.27 -0.51 17.96
N GLU A 27 10.30 -1.35 18.09
CA GLU A 27 10.26 -2.73 17.61
C GLU A 27 9.25 -3.60 18.38
N ASP A 28 9.03 -3.34 19.66
CA ASP A 28 8.06 -4.08 20.47
C ASP A 28 6.63 -3.73 20.06
N THR A 29 6.35 -2.44 19.84
CA THR A 29 5.06 -1.98 19.33
C THR A 29 4.78 -2.51 17.93
N LEU A 30 5.80 -2.56 17.07
CA LEU A 30 5.69 -3.14 15.73
C LEU A 30 5.36 -4.64 15.73
N ARG A 31 5.66 -5.37 16.80
CA ARG A 31 5.30 -6.79 16.97
C ARG A 31 3.91 -7.00 17.55
N ALA A 32 3.24 -5.95 18.02
CA ALA A 32 1.93 -6.10 18.63
C ALA A 32 0.89 -6.61 17.63
N PRO A 33 -0.05 -7.46 18.04
CA PRO A 33 -1.10 -7.97 17.16
C PRO A 33 -2.09 -6.86 16.79
N VAL A 34 -2.48 -6.81 15.52
CA VAL A 34 -3.62 -6.03 15.02
C VAL A 34 -4.87 -6.93 14.98
N ASN A 35 -4.69 -8.20 14.60
CA ASN A 35 -5.70 -9.25 14.64
C ASN A 35 -5.02 -10.63 14.81
N ASP A 36 -5.79 -11.72 14.65
CA ASP A 36 -5.31 -13.10 14.83
C ASP A 36 -4.19 -13.51 13.85
N HIS A 37 -4.00 -12.77 12.75
CA HIS A 37 -3.08 -13.13 11.68
C HIS A 37 -1.96 -12.11 11.46
N TRP A 38 -2.17 -10.85 11.85
CA TRP A 38 -1.29 -9.75 11.49
C TRP A 38 -0.81 -8.98 12.72
N THR A 39 0.48 -8.68 12.74
CA THR A 39 1.09 -7.70 13.64
C THR A 39 1.06 -6.32 12.98
N VAL A 40 1.39 -5.26 13.74
CA VAL A 40 1.53 -3.91 13.16
C VAL A 40 2.52 -3.91 11.99
N ALA A 41 3.72 -4.49 12.15
CA ALA A 41 4.68 -4.63 11.06
C ALA A 41 4.14 -5.50 9.91
N GLY A 42 3.36 -6.53 10.22
CA GLY A 42 2.70 -7.36 9.22
C GLY A 42 1.73 -6.57 8.34
N VAL A 43 0.89 -5.72 8.93
CA VAL A 43 -0.02 -4.83 8.19
C VAL A 43 0.75 -3.80 7.35
N LEU A 44 1.84 -3.23 7.89
CA LEU A 44 2.72 -2.34 7.12
C LEU A 44 3.34 -3.06 5.91
N GLY A 45 3.81 -4.31 6.10
CA GLY A 45 4.30 -5.13 5.00
C GLY A 45 3.21 -5.51 3.98
N HIS A 46 1.96 -5.68 4.41
CA HIS A 46 0.82 -5.87 3.52
C HIS A 46 0.55 -4.62 2.66
N ILE A 47 0.60 -3.42 3.25
CA ILE A 47 0.56 -2.15 2.52
C ILE A 47 1.68 -2.11 1.46
N ALA A 48 2.91 -2.44 1.88
CA ALA A 48 4.08 -2.46 1.02
C ALA A 48 3.89 -3.38 -0.19
N PHE A 49 3.34 -4.59 0.02
CA PHE A 49 3.09 -5.56 -1.05
C PHE A 49 2.12 -5.01 -2.11
N TRP A 50 1.00 -4.43 -1.69
CA TRP A 50 0.00 -3.91 -2.63
C TRP A 50 0.45 -2.62 -3.31
N ASP A 51 1.23 -1.77 -2.64
CA ASP A 51 1.88 -0.63 -3.29
C ASP A 51 2.94 -1.09 -4.30
N ALA A 52 3.74 -2.11 -3.97
CA ALA A 52 4.72 -2.68 -4.90
C ALA A 52 4.06 -3.27 -6.16
N ARG A 53 2.87 -3.86 -6.02
CA ARG A 53 2.06 -4.30 -7.18
C ARG A 53 1.73 -3.11 -8.08
N ILE A 54 1.26 -2.00 -7.51
CA ILE A 54 0.96 -0.79 -8.29
C ILE A 54 2.20 -0.19 -8.92
N LEU A 55 3.32 -0.14 -8.20
CA LEU A 55 4.61 0.30 -8.73
C LEU A 55 5.02 -0.51 -9.97
N ALA A 56 4.96 -1.84 -9.90
CA ALA A 56 5.29 -2.71 -11.03
C ALA A 56 4.36 -2.50 -12.24
N LEU A 57 3.06 -2.28 -12.01
CA LEU A 57 2.11 -1.97 -13.09
C LEU A 57 2.34 -0.58 -13.68
N ALA A 58 2.71 0.39 -12.84
CA ALA A 58 3.02 1.75 -13.25
C ALA A 58 4.30 1.79 -14.11
N GLU A 59 5.35 1.04 -13.73
CA GLU A 59 6.56 0.86 -14.53
C GLU A 59 6.25 0.21 -15.89
N LYS A 60 5.37 -0.79 -15.88
CA LYS A 60 4.91 -1.46 -17.11
C LYS A 60 4.21 -0.48 -18.06
N LEU A 61 3.35 0.40 -17.52
CA LEU A 61 2.67 1.44 -18.30
C LEU A 61 3.65 2.48 -18.83
N GLU A 62 4.59 2.95 -18.01
CA GLU A 62 5.64 3.91 -18.41
C GLU A 62 6.51 3.35 -19.55
N ALA A 63 6.84 2.06 -19.48
CA ALA A 63 7.57 1.35 -20.53
C ALA A 63 6.74 1.09 -21.81
N GLY A 64 5.46 1.47 -21.85
CA GLY A 64 4.57 1.26 -22.98
C GLY A 64 4.21 -0.21 -23.21
N VAL A 65 4.37 -1.07 -22.20
CA VAL A 65 4.04 -2.49 -22.30
C VAL A 65 2.54 -2.68 -22.04
N PRO A 66 1.79 -3.31 -22.95
CA PRO A 66 0.35 -3.52 -22.75
C PRO A 66 0.03 -4.37 -21.52
N PHE A 67 -1.03 -4.02 -20.81
CA PHE A 67 -1.62 -4.91 -19.81
C PHE A 67 -2.25 -6.14 -20.48
N SER A 68 -2.29 -7.22 -19.71
CA SER A 68 -2.85 -8.51 -20.04
C SER A 68 -3.87 -8.92 -18.98
N PRO A 69 -4.73 -9.92 -19.25
CA PRO A 69 -5.65 -10.42 -18.24
C PRO A 69 -4.98 -10.87 -16.93
N SER A 70 -3.70 -11.28 -16.99
CA SER A 70 -2.94 -11.68 -15.80
C SER A 70 -2.51 -10.51 -14.91
N ASP A 71 -2.60 -9.26 -15.39
CA ASP A 71 -2.30 -8.07 -14.60
C ASP A 71 -3.49 -7.60 -13.76
N ALA A 72 -4.71 -8.04 -14.12
CA ALA A 72 -5.91 -7.73 -13.38
C ALA A 72 -5.84 -8.32 -11.97
N GLU A 73 -6.39 -7.60 -11.00
CA GLU A 73 -6.56 -8.14 -9.66
C GLU A 73 -7.63 -9.23 -9.71
N PRO A 74 -7.37 -10.44 -9.15
CA PRO A 74 -8.40 -11.47 -9.06
C PRO A 74 -9.51 -11.05 -8.10
N GLU A 75 -10.72 -11.56 -8.30
CA GLU A 75 -11.86 -11.31 -7.41
C GLU A 75 -11.59 -11.79 -5.97
N ASP A 76 -10.87 -12.91 -5.84
CA ASP A 76 -10.43 -13.45 -4.56
C ASP A 76 -8.90 -13.30 -4.43
N VAL A 77 -8.50 -12.43 -3.49
CA VAL A 77 -7.10 -12.13 -3.16
C VAL A 77 -6.63 -12.83 -1.88
N ASP A 78 -7.49 -13.63 -1.21
CA ASP A 78 -7.15 -14.23 0.08
C ASP A 78 -5.94 -15.15 -0.02
N TRP A 79 -5.86 -15.95 -1.09
CA TRP A 79 -4.71 -16.82 -1.31
C TRP A 79 -3.40 -16.05 -1.53
N ILE A 80 -3.47 -14.83 -2.10
CA ILE A 80 -2.29 -13.95 -2.27
C ILE A 80 -1.85 -13.42 -0.91
N ASN A 81 -2.82 -12.98 -0.10
CA ASN A 81 -2.56 -12.49 1.25
C ASN A 81 -2.02 -13.61 2.16
N ASP A 82 -2.60 -14.81 2.09
CA ASP A 82 -2.15 -15.98 2.84
C ASP A 82 -0.75 -16.44 2.43
N ALA A 83 -0.45 -16.43 1.13
CA ALA A 83 0.86 -16.84 0.62
C ALA A 83 1.95 -15.80 0.91
N SER A 84 1.61 -14.51 0.89
CA SER A 84 2.56 -13.42 1.18
C SER A 84 2.81 -13.22 2.67
N ARG A 85 1.81 -13.46 3.54
CA ARG A 85 1.90 -13.30 4.99
C ARG A 85 3.13 -13.93 5.66
N PRO A 86 3.49 -15.21 5.44
CA PRO A 86 4.68 -15.79 6.07
C PRO A 86 5.99 -15.13 5.60
N LEU A 87 6.04 -14.64 4.36
CA LEU A 87 7.20 -13.91 3.83
C LEU A 87 7.30 -12.53 4.48
N ILE A 88 6.18 -11.83 4.63
CA ILE A 88 6.10 -10.53 5.30
C ILE A 88 6.52 -10.66 6.76
N HIS A 89 5.99 -11.65 7.49
CA HIS A 89 6.33 -11.88 8.91
C HIS A 89 7.79 -12.30 9.15
N ALA A 90 8.48 -12.77 8.12
CA ALA A 90 9.90 -13.09 8.21
C ALA A 90 10.79 -11.83 8.15
N ILE A 91 10.26 -10.70 7.69
CA ILE A 91 11.01 -9.43 7.63
C ILE A 91 11.15 -8.88 9.05
N PRO A 92 12.36 -8.48 9.48
CA PRO A 92 12.55 -7.77 10.73
C PRO A 92 11.60 -6.56 10.86
N PRO A 93 10.91 -6.34 12.00
CA PRO A 93 9.78 -5.41 12.07
C PRO A 93 10.10 -3.96 11.67
N LEU A 94 11.25 -3.42 12.09
CA LEU A 94 11.68 -2.06 11.75
C LEU A 94 11.98 -1.92 10.25
N GLU A 95 12.61 -2.94 9.67
CA GLU A 95 12.92 -3.04 8.26
C GLU A 95 11.66 -3.15 7.42
N GLY A 96 10.67 -3.94 7.87
CA GLY A 96 9.36 -4.04 7.22
C GLY A 96 8.61 -2.70 7.22
N ALA A 97 8.61 -1.99 8.35
CA ALA A 97 8.02 -0.65 8.46
C ALA A 97 8.69 0.38 7.53
N ARG A 98 10.03 0.40 7.49
CA ARG A 98 10.80 1.27 6.59
C ARG A 98 10.57 0.93 5.12
N LEU A 99 10.51 -0.36 4.79
CA LEU A 99 10.24 -0.82 3.43
C LEU A 99 8.86 -0.37 2.95
N ALA A 100 7.84 -0.45 3.82
CA ALA A 100 6.49 0.02 3.50
C ALA A 100 6.47 1.51 3.13
N LEU A 101 7.16 2.35 3.92
CA LEU A 101 7.27 3.77 3.61
C LEU A 101 8.02 4.01 2.30
N ALA A 102 9.17 3.38 2.09
CA ALA A 102 9.97 3.56 0.87
C ALA A 102 9.19 3.20 -0.40
N ILE A 103 8.50 2.06 -0.40
CA ILE A 103 7.67 1.64 -1.54
C ILE A 103 6.49 2.61 -1.75
N ALA A 104 5.87 3.11 -0.68
CA ALA A 104 4.80 4.09 -0.80
C ALA A 104 5.30 5.41 -1.42
N GLU A 105 6.52 5.87 -1.08
CA GLU A 105 7.15 7.04 -1.68
C GLU A 105 7.42 6.85 -3.18
N GLU A 106 7.98 5.71 -3.56
CA GLU A 106 8.27 5.38 -4.97
C GLU A 106 6.97 5.25 -5.78
N THR A 107 5.98 4.56 -5.22
CA THR A 107 4.66 4.38 -5.85
C THR A 107 3.98 5.72 -6.08
N ASP A 108 3.94 6.61 -5.07
CA ASP A 108 3.33 7.93 -5.21
C ASP A 108 4.05 8.78 -6.26
N ALA A 109 5.38 8.75 -6.26
CA ALA A 109 6.18 9.50 -7.21
C ALA A 109 5.88 9.09 -8.66
N LEU A 110 5.80 7.78 -8.95
CA LEU A 110 5.51 7.30 -10.30
C LEU A 110 4.03 7.48 -10.68
N VAL A 111 3.08 7.16 -9.80
CA VAL A 111 1.64 7.32 -10.07
C VAL A 111 1.28 8.79 -10.34
N ALA A 112 1.97 9.75 -9.72
CA ALA A 112 1.77 11.17 -9.97
C ALA A 112 2.22 11.62 -11.37
N THR A 113 3.12 10.91 -12.05
CA THR A 113 3.61 11.29 -13.40
C THR A 113 2.80 10.65 -14.53
N LEU A 114 2.10 9.55 -14.26
CA LEU A 114 1.31 8.83 -15.25
C LEU A 114 0.13 9.66 -15.80
N PRO A 115 -0.32 9.38 -17.04
CA PRO A 115 -1.57 9.95 -17.55
C PRO A 115 -2.76 9.42 -16.74
N ALA A 116 -3.55 10.31 -16.12
CA ALA A 116 -4.64 9.87 -15.25
C ALA A 116 -5.72 9.09 -16.02
N ASP A 117 -5.94 9.41 -17.31
CA ASP A 117 -6.86 8.70 -18.20
C ASP A 117 -6.42 7.28 -18.59
N ARG A 118 -5.34 6.78 -17.99
CA ARG A 118 -4.83 5.41 -18.13
C ARG A 118 -4.83 4.64 -16.80
N MET A 119 -5.45 5.20 -15.76
CA MET A 119 -5.52 4.62 -14.41
C MET A 119 -6.97 4.65 -13.89
N TRP A 120 -7.33 3.68 -13.07
CA TRP A 120 -8.60 3.70 -12.36
C TRP A 120 -8.59 4.83 -11.31
N PRO A 121 -9.67 5.63 -11.17
CA PRO A 121 -11.02 5.40 -11.73
C PRO A 121 -11.31 6.02 -13.10
N GLN A 122 -10.41 6.79 -13.70
CA GLN A 122 -10.65 7.46 -14.98
C GLN A 122 -10.67 6.48 -16.16
N ASP A 123 -9.88 5.41 -16.08
CA ASP A 123 -9.90 4.25 -16.99
C ASP A 123 -10.43 3.01 -16.25
N PRO A 124 -11.70 2.61 -16.47
CA PRO A 124 -12.30 1.47 -15.80
C PRO A 124 -11.64 0.11 -16.09
N ASP A 125 -10.88 0.01 -17.18
CA ASP A 125 -10.22 -1.24 -17.59
C ASP A 125 -8.75 -1.30 -17.11
N SER A 126 -8.25 -0.23 -16.48
CA SER A 126 -6.88 -0.16 -16.00
C SER A 126 -6.70 -0.93 -14.68
N PRO A 127 -5.68 -1.81 -14.56
CA PRO A 127 -5.37 -2.49 -13.32
C PRO A 127 -4.65 -1.59 -12.30
N ILE A 128 -4.25 -0.37 -12.70
CA ILE A 128 -3.61 0.60 -11.82
C ILE A 128 -4.69 1.36 -11.06
N PHE A 129 -4.81 1.10 -9.77
CA PHE A 129 -5.64 1.91 -8.89
C PHE A 129 -4.88 3.15 -8.40
N ALA A 130 -5.21 4.33 -8.93
CA ALA A 130 -4.50 5.57 -8.61
C ALA A 130 -4.67 6.03 -7.14
N VAL A 131 -5.81 5.72 -6.51
CA VAL A 131 -6.16 6.19 -5.17
C VAL A 131 -5.61 5.25 -4.08
N ARG A 132 -4.28 5.22 -3.94
CA ARG A 132 -3.58 4.43 -2.91
C ARG A 132 -4.00 4.80 -1.49
N ALA A 133 -4.41 6.05 -1.28
CA ALA A 133 -4.93 6.55 -0.01
C ALA A 133 -6.04 5.68 0.59
N SER A 134 -6.94 5.12 -0.24
CA SER A 134 -8.03 4.28 0.27
C SER A 134 -7.50 3.03 0.97
N HIS A 135 -6.60 2.31 0.32
CA HIS A 135 -6.01 1.07 0.84
C HIS A 135 -5.12 1.33 2.05
N ARG A 136 -4.27 2.37 1.97
CA ARG A 136 -3.42 2.76 3.10
C ARG A 136 -4.26 3.19 4.29
N GLY A 137 -5.22 4.10 4.09
CA GLY A 137 -6.03 4.68 5.15
C GLY A 137 -6.76 3.63 5.98
N GLU A 138 -7.39 2.66 5.33
CA GLU A 138 -8.07 1.52 5.99
C GLU A 138 -7.12 0.78 6.95
N HIS A 139 -5.95 0.39 6.48
CA HIS A 139 -4.99 -0.37 7.28
C HIS A 139 -4.27 0.47 8.34
N LEU A 140 -4.06 1.77 8.08
CA LEU A 140 -3.55 2.69 9.09
C LEU A 140 -4.57 2.90 10.22
N ASP A 141 -5.87 2.94 9.90
CA ASP A 141 -6.95 2.98 10.90
C ASP A 141 -6.95 1.72 11.79
N ASP A 142 -6.78 0.53 11.20
CA ASP A 142 -6.66 -0.74 11.93
C ASP A 142 -5.47 -0.75 12.90
N ILE A 143 -4.30 -0.32 12.42
CA ILE A 143 -3.09 -0.21 13.24
C ILE A 143 -3.35 0.74 14.41
N GLU A 144 -3.85 1.95 14.14
CA GLU A 144 -4.09 2.94 15.19
C GLU A 144 -5.14 2.48 16.21
N ALA A 145 -6.15 1.73 15.79
CA ALA A 145 -7.13 1.12 16.68
C ALA A 145 -6.49 0.08 17.61
N ALA A 146 -5.63 -0.80 17.08
CA ALA A 146 -4.88 -1.77 17.88
C ALA A 146 -3.96 -1.07 18.90
N LEU A 147 -3.25 -0.03 18.47
CA LEU A 147 -2.35 0.75 19.33
C LEU A 147 -3.08 1.50 20.46
N ARG A 148 -4.29 2.01 20.21
CA ARG A 148 -5.11 2.61 21.28
C ARG A 148 -5.50 1.60 22.35
N THR A 149 -5.75 0.35 21.97
CA THR A 149 -6.14 -0.73 22.89
C THR A 149 -4.97 -1.19 23.77
N LEU A 150 -3.74 -1.18 23.24
CA LEU A 150 -2.53 -1.54 24.00
C LEU A 150 -2.14 -0.51 25.07
N ASN A 151 -2.51 0.74 24.87
CA ASN A 151 -2.19 1.87 25.76
C ASN A 151 -3.31 2.21 26.75
N ALA A 152 -4.42 1.46 26.74
CA ALA A 152 -5.56 1.62 27.63
C ALA A 152 -5.42 0.76 28.90
#